data_AF-A0A970D176-F1
#
_entry.id   AF-A0A970D176-F1
#
_cell.length_a   1.000
_cell.length_b   1.000
_cell.length_c   1.000
_cell.angle_alpha   90.00
_cell.angle_beta   90.00
_cell.angle_gamma   90.00
#
_symmetry.space_group_name_H-M   'P 1'
#
loop_
_entity.id
_entity.type
_entity.pdbx_description
1 polymer ?
#
loop_
_entity_poly.entity_id
_entity_poly.type
_entity_poly.pdbx_seq_one_letter_code
_entity_poly.pdbx_strand_id
1 'polypeptide(L)'
;MVSFDFNDYIVFLFVSCRIAGVIFFNPIFGRRNIPGIVKVGLAMGISLNAAYGLLNVQVAHYTALEMLLGMTKEFAVGFAMGFIVQLFLSIFLTGGELMDLQMGLSMASLYDPNTGTQVSVTGNIVTIMFTLLFFITNSHINLLGIAVKSFDVVPLGLSAISPKVGIYMIELFGFILVYAVQLALPVIVTQIVVEVAVGILMRVVPNINVFIINLQVKMGVGILVIFSIIPALVNYLEKLNSIMLTNIQDVLRYFM
;
A
#
# COMPACT_ATOMS: atom_id res chain seq x y z
N MET A 1 40.93 -15.15 0.08
CA MET A 1 40.73 -13.76 -0.37
C MET A 1 39.63 -13.81 -1.41
N VAL A 2 38.46 -13.24 -1.12
CA VAL A 2 37.37 -13.15 -2.12
C VAL A 2 37.84 -12.15 -3.16
N SER A 3 38.25 -12.61 -4.34
CA SER A 3 38.53 -11.74 -5.48
C SER A 3 37.18 -11.25 -6.00
N PHE A 4 36.77 -10.05 -5.60
CA PHE A 4 35.62 -9.38 -6.21
C PHE A 4 35.96 -9.10 -7.67
N ASP A 5 35.38 -9.88 -8.57
CA ASP A 5 35.49 -9.60 -10.00
C ASP A 5 34.59 -8.42 -10.36
N PHE A 6 34.91 -7.72 -11.45
CA PHE A 6 34.12 -6.58 -11.95
C PHE A 6 32.65 -6.96 -12.20
N ASN A 7 32.39 -8.23 -12.51
CA ASN A 7 31.05 -8.81 -12.66
C ASN A 7 30.26 -8.79 -11.33
N ASP A 8 30.89 -9.18 -10.22
CA ASP A 8 30.23 -9.26 -8.90
C ASP A 8 29.77 -7.88 -8.42
N TYR A 9 30.55 -6.84 -8.74
CA TYR A 9 30.20 -5.46 -8.45
C TYR A 9 28.96 -4.99 -9.24
N ILE A 10 28.85 -5.36 -10.52
CA ILE A 10 27.70 -5.02 -11.35
C ILE A 10 26.44 -5.74 -10.85
N VAL A 11 26.55 -7.03 -10.54
CA VAL A 11 25.45 -7.82 -9.96
C VAL A 11 24.98 -7.18 -8.66
N PHE A 12 25.91 -6.84 -7.76
CA PHE A 12 25.57 -6.16 -6.51
C PHE A 12 24.84 -4.84 -6.73
N LEU A 13 25.32 -4.01 -7.67
CA LEU A 13 24.67 -2.74 -8.00
C LEU A 13 23.23 -2.94 -8.50
N PHE A 14 22.99 -3.87 -9.43
CA PHE A 14 21.67 -4.13 -9.97
C PHE A 14 20.70 -4.66 -8.90
N VAL A 15 21.19 -5.59 -8.08
CA VAL A 15 20.43 -6.14 -6.93
C VAL A 15 20.09 -5.03 -5.93
N SER A 16 21.04 -4.13 -5.65
CA SER A 16 20.82 -3.00 -4.75
C SER A 16 19.78 -2.02 -5.30
N CYS A 17 19.77 -1.74 -6.61
CA CYS A 17 18.77 -0.89 -7.26
C CYS A 17 17.35 -1.46 -7.12
N ARG A 18 17.17 -2.77 -7.38
CA ARG A 18 15.85 -3.41 -7.26
C ARG A 18 15.35 -3.37 -5.81
N ILE A 19 16.19 -3.77 -4.85
CA ILE A 19 15.82 -3.79 -3.43
C ILE A 19 15.58 -2.38 -2.89
N ALA A 20 16.38 -1.40 -3.30
CA ALA A 20 16.13 0.00 -2.97
C ALA A 20 14.78 0.46 -3.50
N GLY A 21 14.41 0.11 -4.74
CA GLY A 21 13.08 0.37 -5.28
C GLY A 21 11.95 -0.20 -4.42
N VAL A 22 12.11 -1.44 -3.92
CA VAL A 22 11.11 -2.05 -3.02
C VAL A 22 11.01 -1.30 -1.70
N ILE A 23 12.12 -1.00 -1.04
CA ILE A 23 12.13 -0.46 0.33
C ILE A 23 11.73 1.02 0.36
N PHE A 24 12.22 1.82 -0.59
CA PHE A 24 11.96 3.27 -0.59
C PHE A 24 10.51 3.60 -0.96
N PHE A 25 9.90 2.84 -1.86
CA PHE A 25 8.52 3.09 -2.32
C PHE A 25 7.47 2.30 -1.56
N ASN A 26 7.87 1.37 -0.70
CA ASN A 26 6.95 0.73 0.22
C ASN A 26 6.65 1.71 1.38
N PRO A 27 5.43 2.24 1.53
CA PRO A 27 5.09 3.19 2.60
C PRO A 27 5.19 2.62 4.03
N ILE A 28 5.25 1.31 4.22
CA ILE A 28 5.41 0.70 5.56
C ILE A 28 6.86 0.91 6.03
N PHE A 29 7.84 0.67 5.16
CA PHE A 29 9.28 0.85 5.46
C PHE A 29 9.81 2.24 5.08
N GLY A 30 9.17 2.90 4.12
CA GLY A 30 9.53 4.18 3.54
C GLY A 30 9.04 5.39 4.32
N ARG A 31 8.33 5.20 5.45
CA ARG A 31 7.77 6.31 6.26
C ARG A 31 8.80 7.40 6.55
N ARG A 32 8.35 8.66 6.54
CA ARG A 32 9.19 9.84 6.81
C ARG A 32 9.82 9.83 8.20
N ASN A 33 9.23 9.09 9.15
CA ASN A 33 9.77 8.93 10.49
C ASN A 33 11.02 8.04 10.56
N ILE A 34 11.35 7.28 9.52
CA ILE A 34 12.54 6.43 9.48
C ILE A 34 13.67 7.20 8.77
N PRO A 35 14.81 7.46 9.45
CA PRO A 35 15.95 8.13 8.85
C PRO A 35 16.42 7.44 7.57
N GLY A 36 16.77 8.23 6.55
CA GLY A 36 17.22 7.69 5.26
C GLY A 36 18.41 6.73 5.39
N ILE A 37 19.31 6.97 6.35
CA ILE A 37 20.48 6.12 6.62
C ILE A 37 20.09 4.67 6.96
N VAL A 38 19.01 4.48 7.73
CA VAL A 38 18.53 3.14 8.12
C VAL A 38 17.95 2.41 6.93
N LYS A 39 17.22 3.13 6.07
CA LYS A 39 16.62 2.57 4.84
C LYS A 39 17.70 2.10 3.86
N VAL A 40 18.75 2.92 3.67
CA VAL A 40 19.89 2.55 2.83
C VAL A 40 20.64 1.36 3.43
N GLY A 41 20.89 1.36 4.75
CA GLY A 41 21.56 0.25 5.44
C GLY A 41 20.81 -1.06 5.32
N LEU A 42 19.47 -1.05 5.45
CA LEU A 42 18.63 -2.23 5.23
C LEU A 42 18.69 -2.70 3.78
N ALA A 43 18.57 -1.78 2.80
CA ALA A 43 18.65 -2.12 1.39
C ALA A 43 20.00 -2.76 1.03
N MET A 44 21.11 -2.20 1.52
CA MET A 44 22.45 -2.73 1.31
C MET A 44 22.67 -4.09 2.00
N GLY A 45 22.17 -4.26 3.22
CA GLY A 45 22.31 -5.53 3.95
C GLY A 45 21.56 -6.68 3.26
N ILE A 46 20.36 -6.41 2.76
CA ILE A 46 19.56 -7.39 2.02
C ILE A 46 20.17 -7.63 0.63
N SER A 47 20.66 -6.59 -0.05
CA SER A 47 21.30 -6.75 -1.36
C SER A 47 22.58 -7.57 -1.30
N LEU A 48 23.35 -7.46 -0.22
CA LEU A 48 24.57 -8.25 -0.05
C LEU A 48 24.26 -9.74 0.14
N ASN A 49 23.20 -10.05 0.89
CA ASN A 49 22.71 -11.44 1.03
C ASN A 49 22.16 -11.99 -0.29
N ALA A 50 21.36 -11.20 -1.01
CA ALA A 50 20.79 -11.61 -2.30
C ALA A 50 21.88 -11.79 -3.38
N ALA A 51 22.87 -10.90 -3.42
CA ALA A 51 23.98 -10.98 -4.37
C ALA A 51 24.83 -12.25 -4.17
N TYR A 52 25.04 -12.69 -2.93
CA TYR A 52 25.73 -13.96 -2.65
C TYR A 52 24.99 -15.18 -3.23
N GLY A 53 23.65 -15.13 -3.31
CA GLY A 53 22.85 -16.17 -3.97
C GLY A 53 22.96 -16.18 -5.49
N LEU A 54 23.43 -15.09 -6.10
CA LEU A 54 23.41 -14.84 -7.56
C LEU A 54 24.81 -14.86 -8.21
N LEU A 55 25.84 -15.33 -7.48
CA LEU A 55 27.26 -15.27 -7.89
C LEU A 55 27.59 -15.96 -9.23
N ASN A 56 26.70 -16.80 -9.77
CA ASN A 56 26.94 -17.52 -11.04
C ASN A 56 26.35 -16.82 -12.27
N VAL A 57 25.68 -15.66 -12.12
CA VAL A 57 25.13 -14.92 -13.26
C VAL A 57 26.25 -14.14 -13.94
N GLN A 58 26.58 -14.53 -15.17
CA GLN A 58 27.50 -13.76 -16.00
C GLN A 58 26.75 -12.60 -16.62
N VAL A 59 27.12 -11.39 -16.19
CA VAL A 59 26.61 -10.17 -16.78
C VAL A 59 27.59 -9.77 -17.89
N ALA A 60 27.08 -9.61 -19.12
CA ALA A 60 27.90 -9.20 -20.27
C ALA A 60 28.61 -7.87 -19.99
N HIS A 61 29.72 -7.62 -20.70
CA HIS A 61 30.42 -6.33 -20.64
C HIS A 61 29.49 -5.20 -21.10
N TYR A 62 28.89 -4.51 -20.14
CA TYR A 62 28.04 -3.36 -20.42
C TYR A 62 28.87 -2.12 -20.73
N THR A 63 28.47 -1.40 -21.77
CA THR A 63 28.88 -0.01 -21.94
C THR A 63 28.24 0.84 -20.82
N ALA A 64 28.83 1.98 -20.46
CA ALA A 64 28.30 2.87 -19.41
C ALA A 64 26.80 3.23 -19.60
N LEU A 65 26.36 3.39 -20.86
CA LEU A 65 24.95 3.64 -21.20
C LEU A 65 24.05 2.43 -20.90
N GLU A 66 24.49 1.23 -21.25
CA GLU A 66 23.73 -0.01 -21.04
C GLU A 66 23.62 -0.35 -19.56
N MET A 67 24.69 -0.08 -18.79
CA MET A 67 24.68 -0.23 -17.34
C MET A 67 23.64 0.69 -16.69
N LEU A 68 23.60 1.97 -17.09
CA LEU A 68 22.61 2.92 -16.57
C LEU A 68 21.18 2.50 -16.91
N LEU A 69 20.94 2.05 -18.16
CA LEU A 69 19.65 1.51 -18.58
C LEU A 69 19.27 0.22 -17.83
N GLY A 70 20.24 -0.64 -17.51
CA GLY A 70 20.02 -1.81 -16.66
C GLY A 70 19.58 -1.41 -15.26
N MET A 71 20.28 -0.47 -14.62
CA MET A 71 19.95 0.02 -13.28
C MET A 71 18.54 0.63 -13.20
N THR A 72 18.14 1.42 -14.21
CA THR A 72 16.79 2.02 -14.21
C THR A 72 15.70 0.98 -14.38
N LYS A 73 15.92 -0.06 -15.18
CA LYS A 73 14.98 -1.20 -15.32
C LYS A 73 14.86 -1.99 -14.02
N GLU A 74 15.97 -2.31 -13.38
CA GLU A 74 15.98 -3.02 -12.10
C GLU A 74 15.27 -2.22 -11.01
N PHE A 75 15.52 -0.91 -10.97
CA PHE A 75 14.81 0.01 -10.11
C PHE A 75 13.31 0.08 -10.43
N ALA A 76 12.91 0.05 -11.70
CA ALA A 76 11.50 0.06 -12.10
C ALA A 76 10.75 -1.20 -11.65
N VAL A 77 11.40 -2.38 -11.67
CA VAL A 77 10.83 -3.63 -11.12
C VAL A 77 10.64 -3.51 -9.61
N GLY A 78 11.64 -2.98 -8.90
CA GLY A 78 11.55 -2.69 -7.47
C GLY A 78 10.43 -1.70 -7.12
N PHE A 79 10.35 -0.62 -7.91
CA PHE A 79 9.34 0.41 -7.81
C PHE A 79 7.93 -0.17 -8.02
N ALA A 80 7.72 -1.03 -9.03
CA ALA A 80 6.43 -1.65 -9.28
C ALA A 80 5.93 -2.46 -8.07
N MET A 81 6.81 -3.24 -7.43
CA MET A 81 6.46 -3.99 -6.21
C MET A 81 6.10 -3.05 -5.04
N GLY A 82 6.90 -2.01 -4.82
CA GLY A 82 6.61 -1.01 -3.78
C GLY A 82 5.33 -0.23 -4.04
N PHE A 83 5.06 0.09 -5.30
CA PHE A 83 3.87 0.81 -5.75
C PHE A 83 2.59 0.02 -5.52
N ILE A 84 2.59 -1.31 -5.69
CA ILE A 84 1.44 -2.16 -5.34
C ILE A 84 1.13 -2.04 -3.85
N VAL A 85 2.14 -2.05 -2.97
CA VAL A 85 1.90 -1.87 -1.52
C VAL A 85 1.30 -0.50 -1.23
N GLN A 86 1.80 0.56 -1.89
CA GLN A 86 1.25 1.91 -1.80
C GLN A 86 -0.23 1.95 -2.20
N LEU A 87 -0.54 1.28 -3.31
CA LEU A 87 -1.87 1.14 -3.87
C LEU A 87 -2.81 0.37 -2.92
N PHE A 88 -2.37 -0.69 -2.25
CA PHE A 88 -3.19 -1.38 -1.26
C PHE A 88 -3.41 -0.56 0.02
N LEU A 89 -2.44 0.24 0.46
CA LEU A 89 -2.62 1.14 1.60
C LEU A 89 -3.61 2.28 1.33
N SER A 90 -3.76 2.70 0.07
CA SER A 90 -4.77 3.70 -0.29
C SER A 90 -6.20 3.19 -0.07
N ILE A 91 -6.44 1.88 -0.11
CA ILE A 91 -7.74 1.26 0.24
C ILE A 91 -8.20 1.75 1.62
N PHE A 92 -7.30 1.76 2.60
CA PHE A 92 -7.63 2.10 3.99
C PHE A 92 -7.81 3.61 4.17
N LEU A 93 -7.00 4.41 3.49
CA LEU A 93 -7.12 5.87 3.53
C LEU A 93 -8.41 6.33 2.87
N THR A 94 -8.67 5.92 1.62
CA THR A 94 -9.87 6.29 0.87
C THR A 94 -11.12 5.67 1.48
N GLY A 95 -11.08 4.40 1.88
CA GLY A 95 -12.21 3.75 2.54
C GLY A 95 -12.55 4.39 3.89
N GLY A 96 -11.54 4.77 4.68
CA GLY A 96 -11.74 5.50 5.93
C GLY A 96 -12.27 6.92 5.72
N GLU A 97 -11.83 7.61 4.67
CA GLU A 97 -12.37 8.92 4.29
C GLU A 97 -13.86 8.83 3.91
N LEU A 98 -14.25 7.79 3.16
CA LEU A 98 -15.66 7.52 2.86
C LEU A 98 -16.49 7.26 4.12
N MET A 99 -15.94 6.58 5.12
CA MET A 99 -16.60 6.40 6.42
C MET A 99 -16.75 7.73 7.16
N ASP A 100 -15.70 8.53 7.21
CA ASP A 100 -15.69 9.83 7.91
C ASP A 100 -16.67 10.82 7.28
N LEU A 101 -16.81 10.80 5.95
CA LEU A 101 -17.79 11.59 5.21
C LEU A 101 -19.22 11.24 5.63
N GLN A 102 -19.53 9.94 5.78
CA GLN A 102 -20.87 9.51 6.18
C GLN A 102 -21.18 9.77 7.65
N MET A 103 -20.17 9.63 8.52
CA MET A 103 -20.30 9.89 9.95
C MET A 103 -20.36 11.39 10.29
N GLY A 104 -20.04 12.26 9.32
CA GLY A 104 -20.00 13.71 9.50
C GLY A 104 -18.73 14.23 10.15
N LEU A 105 -17.71 13.37 10.35
CA LEU A 105 -16.39 13.76 10.86
C LEU A 105 -15.65 14.68 9.87
N SER A 106 -15.88 14.48 8.57
CA SER A 106 -15.32 15.33 7.50
C SER A 106 -15.98 16.71 7.36
N MET A 107 -17.03 17.03 8.12
CA MET A 107 -17.60 18.37 8.09
C MET A 107 -16.61 19.41 8.65
N ALA A 108 -15.80 19.05 9.64
CA ALA A 108 -14.73 19.92 10.15
C ALA A 108 -13.74 20.36 9.05
N SER A 109 -13.45 19.48 8.08
CA SER A 109 -12.59 19.79 6.94
C SER A 109 -13.28 20.56 5.80
N LEU A 110 -14.61 20.50 5.69
CA LEU A 110 -15.35 21.29 4.69
C LEU A 110 -15.52 22.76 5.11
N TYR A 111 -15.55 23.04 6.42
CA TYR A 111 -15.67 24.41 6.94
C TYR A 111 -14.33 25.16 6.98
N ASP A 112 -13.19 24.46 7.01
CA ASP A 112 -11.86 25.08 6.92
C ASP A 112 -10.89 24.28 6.02
N PRO A 113 -10.94 24.49 4.70
CA PRO A 113 -9.98 23.90 3.76
C PRO A 113 -8.58 24.53 3.84
N ASN A 114 -8.40 25.67 4.51
CA ASN A 114 -7.13 26.42 4.53
C ASN A 114 -6.11 25.85 5.52
N THR A 115 -6.54 25.10 6.54
CA THR A 115 -5.65 24.50 7.54
C THR A 115 -4.97 23.21 7.09
N GLY A 116 -5.35 22.65 5.93
CA GLY A 116 -4.63 21.56 5.27
C GLY A 116 -4.63 20.22 6.03
N THR A 117 -5.33 20.11 7.16
CA THR A 117 -5.43 18.87 7.95
C THR A 117 -6.60 18.02 7.49
N GLN A 118 -6.63 17.66 6.21
CA GLN A 118 -7.56 16.69 5.63
C GLN A 118 -7.06 15.27 5.88
N VAL A 119 -6.91 14.89 7.16
CA VAL A 119 -6.50 13.52 7.49
C VAL A 119 -7.68 12.79 8.10
N SER A 120 -8.16 11.76 7.39
CA SER A 120 -9.20 10.87 7.90
C SER A 120 -8.77 10.21 9.21
N VAL A 121 -9.59 10.36 10.24
CA VAL A 121 -9.35 9.77 11.56
C VAL A 121 -9.54 8.26 11.46
N THR A 122 -10.63 7.83 10.85
CA THR A 122 -10.93 6.39 10.69
C THR A 122 -9.93 5.72 9.75
N GLY A 123 -9.56 6.36 8.65
CA GLY A 123 -8.56 5.85 7.71
C GLY A 123 -7.19 5.65 8.35
N ASN A 124 -6.78 6.56 9.23
CA ASN A 124 -5.55 6.39 10.02
C ASN A 124 -5.65 5.19 10.98
N ILE A 125 -6.76 5.04 11.69
CA ILE A 125 -6.96 3.91 12.62
C ILE A 125 -6.86 2.58 11.86
N VAL A 126 -7.58 2.45 10.75
CA VAL A 126 -7.55 1.23 9.92
C VAL A 126 -6.15 0.99 9.34
N THR A 127 -5.46 2.05 8.91
CA THR A 127 -4.07 1.95 8.43
C THR A 127 -3.14 1.45 9.53
N ILE A 128 -3.26 1.96 10.75
CA ILE A 128 -2.46 1.51 11.89
C ILE A 128 -2.77 0.03 12.20
N MET A 129 -4.04 -0.35 12.22
CA MET A 129 -4.45 -1.75 12.42
C MET A 129 -3.86 -2.67 11.34
N PHE A 130 -3.92 -2.27 10.07
CA PHE A 130 -3.31 -3.03 8.98
C PHE A 130 -1.80 -3.15 9.15
N THR A 131 -1.10 -2.07 9.51
CA THR A 131 0.35 -2.15 9.74
C THR A 131 0.71 -3.10 10.87
N LEU A 132 -0.04 -3.11 11.98
CA LEU A 132 0.19 -4.06 13.07
C LEU A 132 -0.02 -5.51 12.60
N LEU A 133 -1.11 -5.76 11.88
CA LEU A 133 -1.43 -7.06 11.31
C LEU A 133 -0.36 -7.54 10.31
N PHE A 134 0.16 -6.63 9.48
CA PHE A 134 1.25 -6.90 8.53
C PHE A 134 2.51 -7.40 9.25
N PHE A 135 2.82 -6.87 10.44
CA PHE A 135 3.94 -7.37 11.26
C PHE A 135 3.60 -8.69 11.96
N ILE A 136 2.41 -8.84 12.56
CA ILE A 136 1.97 -10.07 13.25
C ILE A 136 1.98 -11.28 12.32
N THR A 137 1.52 -11.09 11.08
CA THR A 137 1.48 -12.15 10.05
C THR A 137 2.85 -12.42 9.40
N ASN A 138 3.93 -11.76 9.85
CA ASN A 138 5.26 -11.83 9.24
C ASN A 138 5.30 -11.48 7.74
N SER A 139 4.33 -10.69 7.28
CA SER A 139 4.21 -10.32 5.87
C SER A 139 5.36 -9.45 5.39
N HIS A 140 6.01 -8.74 6.31
CA HIS A 140 7.27 -8.03 6.08
C HIS A 140 8.40 -8.97 5.62
N ILE A 141 8.52 -10.16 6.21
CA ILE A 141 9.50 -11.18 5.82
C ILE A 141 9.11 -11.78 4.46
N ASN A 142 7.82 -12.06 4.26
CA ASN A 142 7.34 -12.60 2.98
C ASN A 142 7.56 -11.62 1.82
N LEU A 143 7.32 -10.33 2.02
CA LEU A 143 7.58 -9.28 1.04
C LEU A 143 9.06 -9.22 0.63
N LEU A 144 9.97 -9.26 1.61
CA LEU A 144 11.40 -9.32 1.34
C LEU A 144 11.79 -10.64 0.64
N GLY A 145 11.19 -11.75 1.04
CA GLY A 145 11.35 -13.04 0.37
C GLY A 145 10.91 -13.02 -1.10
N ILE A 146 9.80 -12.36 -1.42
CA ILE A 146 9.34 -12.13 -2.80
C ILE A 146 10.34 -11.24 -3.55
N ALA A 147 10.86 -10.20 -2.91
CA ALA A 147 11.87 -9.33 -3.53
C ALA A 147 13.15 -10.10 -3.90
N VAL A 148 13.61 -11.02 -3.04
CA VAL A 148 14.77 -11.88 -3.36
C VAL A 148 14.43 -12.93 -4.42
N LYS A 149 13.28 -13.61 -4.32
CA LYS A 149 12.83 -14.58 -5.34
C LYS A 149 12.48 -13.93 -6.69
N SER A 150 12.31 -12.61 -6.73
CA SER A 150 12.05 -11.89 -7.97
C SER A 150 13.18 -12.05 -9.00
N PHE A 151 14.42 -12.32 -8.55
CA PHE A 151 15.55 -12.55 -9.44
C PHE A 151 15.46 -13.88 -10.22
N ASP A 152 14.72 -14.86 -9.69
CA ASP A 152 14.47 -16.14 -10.38
C ASP A 152 13.42 -16.00 -11.49
N VAL A 153 12.44 -15.11 -11.29
CA VAL A 153 11.35 -14.86 -12.25
C VAL A 153 11.78 -13.85 -13.31
N VAL A 154 12.42 -12.77 -12.86
CA VAL A 154 12.88 -11.65 -13.68
C VAL A 154 14.41 -11.62 -13.60
N PRO A 155 15.11 -12.28 -14.55
CA PRO A 155 16.55 -12.38 -14.53
C PRO A 155 17.20 -10.99 -14.66
N LEU A 156 18.43 -10.88 -14.15
CA LEU A 156 19.21 -9.64 -14.22
C LEU A 156 19.48 -9.27 -15.67
N GLY A 157 19.31 -7.99 -16.01
CA GLY A 157 19.59 -7.50 -17.36
C GLY A 157 18.41 -7.64 -18.33
N LEU A 158 17.18 -7.46 -17.84
CA LEU A 158 15.95 -7.35 -18.64
C LEU A 158 16.19 -6.55 -19.94
N SER A 159 15.88 -7.16 -21.08
CA SER A 159 16.03 -6.50 -22.38
C SER A 159 14.97 -5.40 -22.58
N ALA A 160 13.73 -5.62 -22.16
CA ALA A 160 12.63 -4.65 -22.24
C ALA A 160 11.60 -4.84 -21.12
N ILE A 161 10.86 -3.78 -20.78
CA ILE A 161 9.69 -3.84 -19.88
C ILE A 161 8.45 -4.01 -20.76
N SER A 162 7.67 -5.06 -20.51
CA SER A 162 6.43 -5.31 -21.24
C SER A 162 5.37 -4.23 -20.94
N PRO A 163 4.68 -3.67 -21.96
CA PRO A 163 3.58 -2.72 -21.74
C PRO A 163 2.43 -3.29 -20.90
N LYS A 164 2.32 -4.62 -20.81
CA LYS A 164 1.31 -5.32 -20.00
C LYS A 164 1.38 -4.95 -18.53
N VAL A 165 2.56 -4.63 -18.00
CA VAL A 165 2.75 -4.18 -16.62
C VAL A 165 1.94 -2.90 -16.35
N GLY A 166 1.96 -1.94 -17.28
CA GLY A 166 1.21 -0.68 -17.13
C GLY A 166 -0.31 -0.90 -17.15
N ILE A 167 -0.79 -1.75 -18.06
CA ILE A 167 -2.22 -2.10 -18.16
C ILE A 167 -2.69 -2.77 -16.87
N TYR A 168 -1.92 -3.74 -16.37
CA TYR A 168 -2.22 -4.43 -15.12
C TYR A 168 -2.27 -3.48 -13.91
N MET A 169 -1.38 -2.48 -13.84
CA MET A 169 -1.43 -1.47 -12.77
C MET A 169 -2.70 -0.63 -12.81
N ILE A 170 -3.20 -0.30 -14.01
CA ILE A 170 -4.46 0.43 -14.18
C ILE A 170 -5.66 -0.43 -13.75
N GLU A 171 -5.68 -1.72 -14.12
CA GLU A 171 -6.71 -2.66 -13.66
C GLU A 171 -6.70 -2.80 -12.13
N LEU A 172 -5.50 -2.94 -11.54
CA LEU A 172 -5.31 -3.04 -10.10
C LEU A 172 -5.81 -1.79 -9.36
N PHE A 173 -5.60 -0.59 -9.94
CA PHE A 173 -6.18 0.65 -9.42
C PHE A 173 -7.71 0.61 -9.40
N GLY A 174 -8.36 0.07 -10.43
CA GLY A 174 -9.81 -0.15 -10.46
C GLY A 174 -10.29 -1.06 -9.33
N PHE A 175 -9.61 -2.19 -9.11
CA PHE A 175 -9.94 -3.11 -8.02
C PHE A 175 -9.79 -2.48 -6.63
N ILE A 176 -8.79 -1.61 -6.44
CA ILE A 176 -8.57 -0.89 -5.19
C ILE A 176 -9.73 0.01 -4.82
N LEU A 177 -10.29 0.75 -5.79
CA LEU A 177 -11.46 1.59 -5.54
C LEU A 177 -12.65 0.74 -5.08
N VAL A 178 -12.85 -0.43 -5.70
CA VAL A 178 -13.89 -1.38 -5.27
C VAL A 178 -13.65 -1.84 -3.84
N TYR A 179 -12.42 -2.22 -3.48
CA TYR A 179 -12.08 -2.63 -2.11
C TYR A 179 -12.23 -1.50 -1.08
N ALA A 180 -11.94 -0.25 -1.47
CA ALA A 180 -12.09 0.92 -0.62
C ALA A 180 -13.57 1.19 -0.30
N VAL A 181 -14.43 1.13 -1.32
CA VAL A 181 -15.89 1.22 -1.15
C VAL A 181 -16.39 0.05 -0.31
N GLN A 182 -15.94 -1.18 -0.60
CA GLN A 182 -16.33 -2.37 0.14
C GLN A 182 -16.00 -2.27 1.64
N LEU A 183 -14.85 -1.69 1.97
CA LEU A 183 -14.47 -1.40 3.35
C LEU A 183 -15.47 -0.44 4.01
N ALA A 184 -15.88 0.61 3.31
CA ALA A 184 -16.82 1.62 3.82
C ALA A 184 -18.30 1.17 3.87
N LEU A 185 -18.68 0.10 3.15
CA LEU A 185 -20.08 -0.33 3.00
C LEU A 185 -20.85 -0.49 4.32
N PRO A 186 -20.33 -1.14 5.39
CA PRO A 186 -21.10 -1.33 6.61
C PRO A 186 -21.50 -0.01 7.27
N VAL A 187 -20.61 0.99 7.20
CA VAL A 187 -20.88 2.34 7.72
C VAL A 187 -21.85 3.08 6.79
N ILE A 188 -21.65 3.03 5.47
CA ILE A 188 -22.55 3.68 4.51
C ILE A 188 -23.99 3.17 4.67
N VAL A 189 -24.19 1.85 4.70
CA VAL A 189 -25.53 1.25 4.77
C VAL A 189 -26.22 1.60 6.08
N THR A 190 -25.51 1.53 7.20
CA THR A 190 -26.08 1.87 8.51
C THR A 190 -26.43 3.36 8.60
N GLN A 191 -25.59 4.23 8.05
CA GLN A 191 -25.86 5.68 8.03
C GLN A 191 -27.05 6.07 7.16
N ILE A 192 -27.26 5.40 6.01
CA ILE A 192 -28.46 5.62 5.20
C ILE A 192 -29.74 5.32 6.00
N VAL A 193 -29.73 4.23 6.79
CA VAL A 193 -30.88 3.90 7.66
C VAL A 193 -31.09 4.96 8.74
N VAL A 194 -30.00 5.45 9.34
CA VAL A 194 -30.05 6.55 10.32
C VAL A 194 -30.62 7.82 9.69
N GLU A 195 -30.22 8.17 8.47
CA GLU A 195 -30.74 9.35 7.76
C GLU A 195 -32.24 9.27 7.53
N VAL A 196 -32.75 8.10 7.13
CA VAL A 196 -34.19 7.87 6.97
C VAL A 196 -34.91 8.01 8.31
N ALA A 197 -34.36 7.45 9.39
CA ALA A 197 -34.93 7.55 10.73
C ALA A 197 -35.00 9.01 11.23
N VAL A 198 -33.91 9.78 11.06
CA VAL A 198 -33.87 11.21 11.40
C VAL A 198 -34.82 12.01 10.51
N GLY A 199 -34.94 11.66 9.23
CA GLY A 199 -35.90 12.24 8.30
C GLY A 199 -37.36 12.10 8.75
N ILE A 200 -37.73 10.93 9.27
CA ILE A 200 -39.05 10.69 9.84
C ILE A 200 -39.25 11.52 11.11
N LEU A 201 -38.23 11.60 11.98
CA LEU A 201 -38.28 12.41 13.21
C LEU A 201 -38.51 13.91 12.92
N MET A 202 -37.91 14.47 11.87
CA MET A 202 -38.17 15.86 11.44
C MET A 202 -39.64 16.15 11.18
N ARG A 203 -40.37 15.16 10.65
CA ARG A 203 -41.80 15.31 10.36
C ARG A 203 -42.66 15.22 11.61
N VAL A 204 -42.23 14.45 12.61
CA VAL A 204 -42.99 14.23 13.86
C VAL A 204 -42.78 15.36 14.85
N VAL A 205 -41.56 15.87 14.98
CA VAL A 205 -41.22 16.95 15.92
C VAL A 205 -40.50 18.08 15.15
N PRO A 206 -41.24 19.08 14.61
CA PRO A 206 -40.64 20.14 13.81
C PRO A 206 -39.86 21.20 14.62
N ASN A 207 -40.03 21.22 15.95
CA ASN A 207 -39.45 22.22 16.84
C ASN A 207 -38.03 21.91 17.33
N ILE A 208 -37.47 20.73 17.01
CA ILE A 208 -36.10 20.36 17.39
C ILE A 208 -35.10 20.81 16.33
N ASN A 209 -33.92 21.28 16.77
CA ASN A 209 -32.81 21.58 15.87
C ASN A 209 -32.21 20.28 15.34
N VAL A 210 -32.81 19.75 14.27
CA VAL A 210 -32.47 18.42 13.75
C VAL A 210 -31.08 18.39 13.12
N PHE A 211 -30.52 19.53 12.71
CA PHE A 211 -29.14 19.57 12.23
C PHE A 211 -28.14 19.13 13.31
N ILE A 212 -28.30 19.62 14.55
CA ILE A 212 -27.43 19.25 15.67
C ILE A 212 -27.62 17.79 16.06
N ILE A 213 -28.87 17.33 16.13
CA ILE A 213 -29.21 15.95 16.50
C ILE A 213 -28.68 14.96 15.46
N ASN A 214 -28.82 15.27 14.17
CA ASN A 214 -28.35 14.42 13.08
C ASN A 214 -26.85 14.14 13.21
N LEU A 215 -26.03 15.19 13.42
CA LEU A 215 -24.59 15.02 13.58
C LEU A 215 -24.23 14.15 14.80
N GLN A 216 -24.86 14.39 15.95
CA GLN A 216 -24.59 13.62 17.17
C GLN A 216 -24.99 12.14 17.02
N VAL A 217 -26.15 11.88 16.41
CA VAL A 217 -26.64 10.51 16.17
C VAL A 217 -25.75 9.80 15.15
N LYS A 218 -25.40 10.45 14.03
CA LYS A 218 -24.51 9.88 13.01
C LYS A 218 -23.15 9.49 13.57
N MET A 219 -22.52 10.39 14.33
CA MET A 219 -21.22 10.10 14.96
C MET A 219 -21.35 8.95 15.97
N GLY A 220 -22.36 8.98 16.84
CA GLY A 220 -22.57 7.93 17.83
C GLY A 220 -22.79 6.55 17.22
N VAL A 221 -23.70 6.46 16.23
CA VAL A 221 -23.99 5.21 15.53
C VAL A 221 -22.79 4.75 14.71
N GLY A 222 -22.10 5.65 14.01
CA GLY A 222 -20.95 5.29 13.19
C GLY A 222 -19.81 4.68 13.99
N ILE A 223 -19.51 5.26 15.16
CA ILE A 223 -18.49 4.70 16.07
C ILE A 223 -18.93 3.31 16.56
N LEU A 224 -20.19 3.16 16.99
CA LEU A 224 -20.72 1.86 17.43
C LEU A 224 -20.63 0.78 16.34
N VAL A 225 -20.93 1.15 15.09
CA VAL A 225 -20.82 0.24 13.93
C VAL A 225 -19.36 -0.16 13.72
N ILE A 226 -18.43 0.79 13.71
CA ILE A 226 -16.99 0.50 13.56
C ILE A 226 -16.54 -0.48 14.64
N PHE A 227 -16.88 -0.24 15.91
CA PHE A 227 -16.54 -1.16 17.01
C PHE A 227 -17.14 -2.56 16.82
N SER A 228 -18.39 -2.63 16.37
CA SER A 228 -19.09 -3.90 16.15
C SER A 228 -18.48 -4.72 15.02
N ILE A 229 -17.93 -4.07 13.99
CA ILE A 229 -17.34 -4.75 12.83
C ILE A 229 -15.85 -5.05 13.00
N ILE A 230 -15.18 -4.67 14.09
CA ILE A 230 -13.73 -4.92 14.30
C ILE A 230 -13.32 -6.38 14.00
N PRO A 231 -14.02 -7.43 14.48
CA PRO A 231 -13.64 -8.81 14.18
C PRO A 231 -13.71 -9.13 12.68
N ALA A 232 -14.74 -8.63 12.00
CA ALA A 232 -14.90 -8.80 10.56
C ALA A 232 -13.86 -7.99 9.77
N LEU A 233 -13.51 -6.80 10.27
CA LEU A 233 -12.49 -5.92 9.70
C LEU A 233 -11.12 -6.60 9.74
N VAL A 234 -10.75 -7.24 10.85
CA VAL A 234 -9.48 -8.00 10.95
C VAL A 234 -9.41 -9.08 9.86
N ASN A 235 -10.44 -9.92 9.73
CA ASN A 235 -10.49 -10.96 8.68
C ASN A 235 -10.38 -10.36 7.26
N TYR A 236 -11.03 -9.22 7.03
CA TYR A 236 -10.94 -8.51 5.75
C TYR A 236 -9.53 -7.98 5.48
N LEU A 237 -8.86 -7.40 6.49
CA LEU A 237 -7.48 -6.92 6.39
C LEU A 237 -6.49 -8.07 6.14
N GLU A 238 -6.66 -9.23 6.79
CA GLU A 238 -5.83 -10.43 6.51
C GLU A 238 -6.00 -10.89 5.06
N LYS A 239 -7.23 -10.94 4.57
CA LYS A 239 -7.53 -11.30 3.18
C LYS A 239 -6.90 -10.31 2.21
N LEU A 240 -7.04 -9.00 2.45
CA LEU A 240 -6.41 -7.98 1.61
C LEU A 240 -4.88 -8.08 1.62
N ASN A 241 -4.27 -8.38 2.77
CA ASN A 241 -2.84 -8.60 2.86
C ASN A 241 -2.39 -9.80 2.01
N SER A 242 -3.12 -10.92 2.05
CA SER A 242 -2.82 -12.08 1.20
C SER A 242 -2.97 -11.75 -0.30
N ILE A 243 -4.03 -11.03 -0.67
CA ILE A 243 -4.28 -10.60 -2.04
C ILE A 243 -3.17 -9.66 -2.53
N MET A 244 -2.73 -8.72 -1.69
CA MET A 244 -1.62 -7.82 -2.00
C MET A 244 -0.34 -8.60 -2.34
N LEU A 245 0.03 -9.57 -1.50
CA LEU A 245 1.24 -10.37 -1.71
C LEU A 245 1.17 -11.20 -3.00
N THR A 246 0.00 -11.77 -3.33
CA THR A 246 -0.22 -12.49 -4.59
C THR A 246 -0.11 -11.56 -5.80
N ASN A 247 -0.71 -10.36 -5.77
CA ASN A 247 -0.61 -9.41 -6.88
C ASN A 247 0.84 -8.93 -7.11
N ILE A 248 1.65 -8.81 -6.05
CA ILE A 248 3.09 -8.51 -6.20
C ILE A 248 3.78 -9.64 -6.99
N GLN A 249 3.45 -10.90 -6.74
CA GLN A 249 4.00 -12.03 -7.49
C GLN A 249 3.50 -12.09 -8.93
N ASP A 250 2.22 -11.80 -9.17
CA ASP A 250 1.64 -11.81 -10.53
C ASP A 250 2.22 -10.70 -11.41
N VAL A 251 2.48 -9.51 -10.85
CA VAL A 251 3.14 -8.42 -11.58
C VAL A 251 4.50 -8.82 -12.11
N LEU A 252 5.28 -9.58 -11.32
CA LEU A 252 6.59 -10.06 -11.75
C LEU A 252 6.51 -10.95 -13.00
N ARG A 253 5.43 -11.70 -13.18
CA ARG A 253 5.22 -12.55 -14.37
C ARG A 253 4.98 -11.74 -15.64
N TYR A 254 4.40 -10.54 -15.52
CA TYR A 254 4.17 -9.66 -16.67
C TYR A 254 5.43 -8.91 -17.13
N PHE A 255 6.53 -8.97 -16.36
CA PHE A 255 7.82 -8.43 -16.79
C PHE A 255 8.57 -9.33 -17.79
N MET A 256 8.13 -10.58 -18.00
CA MET A 256 8.57 -11.46 -19.09
C MET A 256 7.81 -11.14 -20.39
#